data_AF-A0A6G3BMA6-F1
#
_entry.id   AF-A0A6G3BMA6-F1
#
_cell.length_a   1.000
_cell.length_b   1.000
_cell.length_c   1.000
_cell.angle_alpha   90.00
_cell.angle_beta   90.00
_cell.angle_gamma   90.00
#
_symmetry.space_group_name_H-M   'P 1'
#
loop_
_entity.id
_entity.type
_entity.pdbx_description
1 polymer ?
#
loop_
_entity_poly.entity_id
_entity_poly.type
_entity_poly.pdbx_seq_one_letter_code
_entity_poly.pdbx_strand_id
1 'polypeptide(L)'
;MTIMELVALLGAGGTLLGGGGFFVARATVRAAQATARANEAAARAAAAPGLEAEKFKVLQATVARVDEENGSLRGRQSRLESVVRAFAWTADRWAGQMHRAGIEPEAPHPLVEEYNRTGV
;
A
#
# COMPACT_ATOMS: atom_id res chain seq x y z
N MET A 1 45.78 30.89 20.38
CA MET A 1 45.16 31.31 19.12
C MET A 1 44.05 30.32 18.80
N THR A 2 42.80 30.76 18.88
CA THR A 2 41.60 29.91 18.70
C THR A 2 41.17 29.85 17.23
N ILE A 3 40.41 28.82 16.84
CA ILE A 3 39.94 28.61 15.45
C ILE A 3 39.14 29.83 14.95
N MET A 4 38.41 30.51 15.84
CA MET A 4 37.66 31.73 15.53
C MET A 4 38.57 32.93 15.24
N GLU A 5 39.70 33.06 15.92
CA GLU A 5 40.71 34.10 15.63
C GLU A 5 41.39 33.86 14.28
N LEU A 6 41.61 32.60 13.90
CA LEU A 6 42.23 32.23 12.62
C LEU A 6 41.31 32.55 11.42
N VAL A 7 39.99 32.37 11.59
CA VAL A 7 38.97 32.75 10.60
C VAL A 7 38.82 34.27 10.48
N ALA A 8 38.87 35.00 11.59
CA ALA A 8 38.83 36.46 11.57
C ALA A 8 40.10 37.06 10.92
N LEU A 9 41.26 36.46 11.17
CA LEU A 9 42.53 36.89 10.57
C LEU A 9 42.58 36.59 9.06
N LEU A 10 42.06 35.44 8.60
CA LEU A 10 41.93 35.12 7.18
C LEU A 10 40.87 36.00 6.48
N GLY A 11 39.77 36.33 7.17
CA GLY A 11 38.74 37.23 6.68
C GLY A 11 39.21 38.69 6.55
N ALA A 12 40.04 39.15 7.48
CA ALA A 12 40.63 40.49 7.45
C ALA A 12 41.89 40.59 6.57
N GLY A 13 42.62 39.50 6.37
CA GLY A 13 43.79 39.44 5.48
C GLY A 13 43.44 39.45 4.00
N GLY A 14 42.22 39.02 3.63
CA GLY A 14 41.77 38.95 2.24
C GLY A 14 41.40 40.31 1.60
N THR A 15 41.27 41.38 2.40
CA THR A 15 40.90 42.73 1.92
C THR A 15 42.10 43.64 1.66
N LEU A 16 43.30 43.30 2.12
CA LEU A 16 44.49 44.14 1.96
C LEU A 16 45.28 43.91 0.66
N LEU A 17 44.94 42.91 -0.14
CA LEU A 17 45.58 42.62 -1.44
C LEU A 17 44.58 42.68 -2.60
N GLY A 18 44.16 43.90 -2.95
CA GLY A 18 43.98 44.41 -4.33
C GLY A 18 43.09 43.71 -5.37
N GLY A 19 42.49 42.55 -5.12
CA GLY A 19 41.70 41.82 -6.13
C GLY A 19 40.66 40.84 -5.58
N GLY A 20 40.52 40.74 -4.26
CA GLY A 20 39.70 39.71 -3.60
C GLY A 20 38.19 39.98 -3.55
N GLY A 21 37.74 41.22 -3.70
CA GLY A 21 36.32 41.59 -3.47
C GLY A 21 35.33 40.86 -4.38
N PHE A 22 35.67 40.66 -5.66
CA PHE A 22 34.83 39.90 -6.59
C PHE A 22 34.79 38.41 -6.22
N PHE A 23 35.91 37.83 -5.79
CA PHE A 23 35.99 36.43 -5.40
C PHE A 23 35.33 36.17 -4.05
N VAL A 24 35.47 37.09 -3.09
CA VAL A 24 34.78 37.04 -1.79
C VAL A 24 33.28 37.22 -1.98
N ALA A 25 32.82 38.22 -2.74
CA ALA A 25 31.40 38.40 -3.02
C ALA A 25 30.80 37.19 -3.76
N ARG A 26 31.52 36.63 -4.75
CA ARG A 26 31.09 35.41 -5.46
C ARG A 26 31.09 34.19 -4.54
N ALA A 27 32.03 34.10 -3.59
CA ALA A 27 32.05 33.05 -2.58
C ALA A 27 30.86 33.19 -1.62
N THR A 28 30.52 34.41 -1.18
CA THR A 28 29.35 34.68 -0.34
C THR A 28 28.05 34.36 -1.05
N VAL A 29 27.90 34.74 -2.33
CA VAL A 29 26.71 34.40 -3.13
C VAL A 29 26.59 32.90 -3.34
N ARG A 30 27.70 32.20 -3.62
CA ARG A 30 27.71 30.73 -3.74
C ARG A 30 27.40 30.04 -2.43
N ALA A 31 27.92 30.55 -1.30
CA ALA A 31 27.60 30.05 0.03
C ALA A 31 26.12 30.25 0.34
N ALA A 32 25.56 31.43 0.08
CA ALA A 32 24.13 31.71 0.26
C ALA A 32 23.24 30.81 -0.61
N GLN A 33 23.63 30.57 -1.87
CA GLN A 33 22.94 29.64 -2.76
C GLN A 33 23.02 28.19 -2.28
N ALA A 34 24.18 27.77 -1.74
CA ALA A 34 24.34 26.44 -1.15
C ALA A 34 23.47 26.28 0.10
N THR A 35 23.40 27.29 0.97
CA THR A 35 22.54 27.30 2.16
C THR A 35 21.05 27.32 1.79
N ALA A 36 20.65 28.07 0.75
CA ALA A 36 19.28 28.07 0.25
C ALA A 36 18.87 26.68 -0.28
N ARG A 37 19.73 26.03 -1.08
CA ARG A 37 19.50 24.66 -1.57
C ARG A 37 19.45 23.64 -0.44
N ALA A 38 20.30 23.78 0.57
CA ALA A 38 20.28 22.93 1.75
C ALA A 38 18.98 23.10 2.55
N ASN A 39 18.49 24.33 2.71
CA ASN A 39 17.22 24.62 3.38
C ASN A 39 16.01 24.11 2.58
N GLU A 40 16.01 24.24 1.25
CA GLU A 40 14.98 23.64 0.38
C GLU A 40 14.99 22.12 0.42
N ALA A 41 16.16 21.49 0.48
CA ALA A 41 16.30 20.04 0.61
C ALA A 41 15.85 19.56 2.01
N ALA A 42 16.21 20.29 3.07
CA ALA A 42 15.76 20.03 4.43
C ALA A 42 14.24 20.21 4.58
N ALA A 43 13.66 21.24 3.96
CA ALA A 43 12.21 21.47 3.94
C ALA A 43 11.47 20.35 3.18
N ARG A 44 12.01 19.90 2.04
CA ARG A 44 11.47 18.75 1.30
C ARG A 44 11.57 17.43 2.08
N ALA A 45 12.71 17.20 2.75
CA ALA A 45 12.90 16.04 3.62
C ALA A 45 11.97 16.08 4.85
N ALA A 46 11.69 17.27 5.40
CA ALA A 46 10.77 17.46 6.51
C ALA A 46 9.29 17.31 6.10
N ALA A 47 8.95 17.57 4.82
CA ALA A 47 7.60 17.38 4.28
C ALA A 47 7.27 15.93 3.88
N ALA A 48 8.29 15.11 3.58
CA ALA A 48 8.13 13.69 3.25
C ALA A 48 7.41 12.84 4.31
N PRO A 49 7.73 12.93 5.62
CA PRO A 49 7.10 12.08 6.64
C PRO A 49 5.59 12.33 6.81
N GLY A 50 5.10 13.56 6.57
CA GLY A 50 3.67 13.87 6.63
C GLY A 50 2.88 13.20 5.50
N LEU A 51 3.42 13.22 4.27
CA LEU A 51 2.81 12.59 3.10
C LEU A 51 2.83 11.07 3.19
N GLU A 52 3.88 10.47 3.76
CA GLU A 52 3.94 9.03 3.99
C GLU A 52 2.96 8.58 5.08
N ALA A 53 2.81 9.36 6.16
CA ALA A 53 1.82 9.08 7.19
C ALA A 53 0.37 9.15 6.65
N GLU A 54 0.07 10.11 5.78
CA GLU A 54 -1.25 10.19 5.12
C GLU A 54 -1.49 9.01 4.16
N LYS A 55 -0.51 8.67 3.31
CA LYS A 55 -0.60 7.50 2.43
C LYS A 55 -0.80 6.21 3.21
N PHE A 56 -0.10 6.05 4.33
CA PHE A 56 -0.24 4.89 5.20
C PHE A 56 -1.63 4.81 5.85
N LYS A 57 -2.20 5.95 6.29
CA LYS A 57 -3.58 6.01 6.79
C LYS A 57 -4.60 5.61 5.72
N VAL A 58 -4.45 6.09 4.48
CA VAL A 58 -5.33 5.72 3.37
C VAL A 58 -5.21 4.23 3.04
N LEU A 59 -3.98 3.69 3.05
CA LEU A 59 -3.76 2.27 2.82
C LEU A 59 -4.38 1.41 3.93
N GLN A 60 -4.21 1.77 5.20
CA GLN A 60 -4.85 1.08 6.32
C GLN A 60 -6.38 1.08 6.21
N ALA A 61 -6.98 2.24 5.88
CA ALA A 61 -8.43 2.33 5.67
C ALA A 61 -8.91 1.43 4.51
N THR A 62 -8.11 1.32 3.45
CA THR A 62 -8.41 0.47 2.30
C THR A 62 -8.32 -1.01 2.68
N VAL A 63 -7.26 -1.43 3.37
CA VAL A 63 -7.10 -2.81 3.85
C VAL A 63 -8.23 -3.19 4.80
N ALA A 64 -8.57 -2.32 5.76
CA ALA A 64 -9.66 -2.57 6.70
C ALA A 64 -11.01 -2.79 5.98
N ARG A 65 -11.31 -2.00 4.94
CA ARG A 65 -12.51 -2.19 4.12
C ARG A 65 -12.47 -3.51 3.34
N VAL A 66 -11.36 -3.82 2.71
CA VAL A 66 -11.20 -5.08 1.96
C VAL A 66 -11.35 -6.29 2.88
N ASP A 67 -10.83 -6.22 4.11
CA ASP A 67 -10.99 -7.28 5.10
C ASP A 67 -12.45 -7.45 5.54
N GLU A 68 -13.18 -6.34 5.73
CA GLU A 68 -14.62 -6.37 6.04
C GLU A 68 -15.44 -6.97 4.89
N GLU A 69 -15.19 -6.53 3.65
CA GLU A 69 -15.84 -7.06 2.45
C GLU A 69 -15.53 -8.55 2.26
N ASN A 70 -14.27 -8.96 2.44
CA ASN A 70 -13.87 -10.36 2.39
C ASN A 70 -14.54 -11.19 3.49
N GLY A 71 -14.67 -10.66 4.70
CA GLY A 71 -15.39 -11.31 5.79
C GLY A 71 -16.86 -11.55 5.45
N SER A 72 -17.53 -10.52 4.93
CA SER A 72 -18.92 -10.60 4.48
C SER A 72 -19.10 -11.60 3.33
N LEU A 73 -18.20 -11.60 2.35
CA LEU A 73 -18.20 -12.54 1.23
C LEU A 73 -17.98 -13.98 1.69
N ARG A 74 -17.03 -14.23 2.58
CA ARG A 74 -16.80 -15.56 3.18
C ARG A 74 -18.02 -16.05 3.94
N GLY A 75 -18.70 -15.16 4.69
CA GLY A 75 -19.96 -15.49 5.37
C GLY A 75 -21.07 -15.87 4.39
N ARG A 76 -21.24 -15.10 3.32
CA ARG A 76 -22.21 -15.40 2.25
C ARG A 76 -21.90 -16.71 1.54
N GLN A 77 -20.63 -16.99 1.26
CA GLN A 77 -20.18 -18.25 0.67
C GLN A 77 -20.50 -19.43 1.59
N SER A 78 -20.14 -19.36 2.87
CA SER A 78 -20.43 -20.42 3.85
C SER A 78 -21.93 -20.69 3.98
N ARG A 79 -22.76 -19.64 3.95
CA ARG A 79 -24.22 -19.78 3.93
C ARG A 79 -24.71 -20.46 2.64
N LEU A 80 -24.19 -20.06 1.48
CA LEU A 80 -24.53 -20.69 0.20
C LEU A 80 -24.15 -22.16 0.17
N GLU A 81 -22.93 -22.50 0.60
CA GLU A 81 -22.46 -23.88 0.71
C GLU A 81 -23.38 -24.72 1.62
N SER A 82 -23.80 -24.14 2.75
CA SER A 82 -24.74 -24.80 3.67
C SER A 82 -26.10 -25.06 3.02
N VAL A 83 -26.63 -24.08 2.26
CA VAL A 83 -27.90 -24.21 1.54
C VAL A 83 -27.79 -25.25 0.42
N VAL A 84 -26.72 -25.22 -0.37
CA VAL A 84 -26.47 -26.19 -1.44
C VAL A 84 -26.36 -27.60 -0.88
N ARG A 85 -25.66 -27.79 0.25
CA ARG A 85 -25.57 -29.09 0.94
C ARG A 85 -26.94 -29.57 1.44
N ALA A 86 -27.71 -28.68 2.05
CA ALA A 86 -29.07 -29.01 2.49
C ALA A 86 -29.95 -29.42 1.30
N PHE A 87 -29.90 -28.68 0.19
CA PHE A 87 -30.62 -29.01 -1.02
C PHE A 87 -30.19 -30.36 -1.62
N ALA A 88 -28.88 -30.63 -1.67
CA ALA A 88 -28.35 -31.90 -2.15
C ALA A 88 -28.85 -33.10 -1.32
N TRP A 89 -28.85 -32.98 0.02
CA TRP A 89 -29.41 -34.03 0.88
C TRP A 89 -30.92 -34.22 0.71
N THR A 90 -31.66 -33.13 0.47
CA THR A 90 -33.09 -33.22 0.19
C THR A 90 -33.35 -33.90 -1.15
N ALA A 91 -32.61 -33.53 -2.20
CA ALA A 91 -32.71 -34.11 -3.53
C ALA A 91 -32.37 -35.61 -3.53
N ASP A 92 -31.30 -36.01 -2.84
CA ASP A 92 -30.92 -37.42 -2.66
C ASP A 92 -32.03 -38.22 -1.98
N ARG A 93 -32.65 -37.66 -0.93
CA ARG A 93 -33.79 -38.29 -0.26
C ARG A 93 -34.99 -38.48 -1.19
N TRP A 94 -35.27 -37.50 -2.06
CA TRP A 94 -36.34 -37.61 -3.05
C TRP A 94 -36.02 -38.65 -4.13
N ALA A 95 -34.80 -38.67 -4.65
CA ALA A 95 -34.35 -39.71 -5.59
C ALA A 95 -34.53 -41.11 -4.97
N GLY A 96 -34.13 -41.30 -3.71
CA GLY A 96 -34.35 -42.56 -2.99
C GLY A 96 -35.83 -42.89 -2.73
N GLN A 97 -36.73 -41.91 -2.68
CA GLN A 97 -38.18 -42.16 -2.65
C GLN A 97 -38.70 -42.57 -4.03
N MET A 98 -38.23 -41.93 -5.10
CA MET A 98 -38.59 -42.25 -6.48
C MET A 98 -38.18 -43.68 -6.85
N HIS A 99 -36.93 -44.06 -6.57
CA HIS A 99 -36.47 -45.43 -6.83
C HIS A 99 -37.28 -46.48 -6.07
N ARG A 100 -37.67 -46.20 -4.81
CA ARG A 100 -38.54 -47.10 -4.03
C ARG A 100 -39.96 -47.20 -4.61
N ALA A 101 -40.42 -46.16 -5.30
CA ALA A 101 -41.67 -46.17 -6.05
C ALA A 101 -41.53 -46.77 -7.47
N GLY A 102 -40.33 -47.25 -7.84
CA GLY A 102 -40.05 -47.78 -9.19
C GLY A 102 -39.96 -46.70 -10.27
N ILE A 103 -39.78 -45.43 -9.88
CA ILE A 103 -39.62 -44.30 -10.79
C ILE A 103 -38.13 -44.01 -10.92
N GLU A 104 -37.61 -44.02 -12.14
CA GLU A 104 -36.24 -43.62 -12.40
C GLU A 104 -36.15 -42.08 -12.49
N PRO A 105 -35.30 -41.43 -11.68
CA PRO A 105 -35.06 -39.98 -11.77
C PRO A 105 -34.43 -39.59 -13.11
N GLU A 106 -34.66 -38.35 -13.52
CA GLU A 106 -33.93 -37.77 -14.64
C GLU A 106 -32.43 -37.68 -14.32
N ALA A 107 -31.59 -37.81 -15.35
CA ALA A 107 -30.15 -37.71 -15.20
C ALA A 107 -29.77 -36.34 -14.60
N PRO A 108 -28.74 -36.29 -13.73
CA PRO A 108 -28.27 -35.03 -13.16
C PRO A 108 -27.77 -34.08 -14.25
N HIS A 109 -27.85 -32.78 -13.97
CA HIS A 109 -27.38 -31.76 -14.90
C HIS A 109 -25.87 -31.95 -15.20
N PRO A 110 -25.39 -31.74 -16.45
CA PRO A 110 -24.00 -31.99 -16.83
C PRO A 110 -22.94 -31.30 -15.97
N LEU A 111 -23.25 -30.11 -15.43
CA LEU A 111 -22.36 -29.41 -14.49
C LEU A 111 -22.11 -30.18 -13.19
N VAL A 112 -23.08 -30.97 -12.73
CA VAL A 112 -22.92 -31.81 -11.53
C VAL A 112 -21.99 -32.98 -11.84
N GLU A 113 -22.14 -33.58 -13.03
CA GLU A 113 -21.24 -34.63 -13.50
C GLU A 113 -19.82 -34.11 -13.70
N GLU A 114 -19.67 -32.93 -14.29
CA GLU A 114 -18.39 -32.26 -14.44
C GLU A 114 -17.73 -32.04 -13.08
N TYR A 115 -18.43 -31.40 -12.13
CA TYR A 115 -17.93 -31.17 -10.78
C TYR A 115 -17.53 -32.47 -10.06
N ASN A 116 -18.32 -33.54 -10.18
CA ASN A 116 -17.97 -34.84 -9.57
C ASN A 116 -16.71 -35.46 -10.19
N ARG A 117 -16.41 -35.15 -11.44
CA ARG A 117 -15.23 -35.65 -12.17
C ARG A 117 -13.99 -34.80 -11.93
N THR A 118 -14.13 -33.48 -11.87
CA THR A 118 -13.01 -32.52 -11.81
C THR A 118 -12.74 -32.00 -10.40
N GLY A 119 -13.73 -32.01 -9.52
CA GLY A 119 -13.71 -31.35 -8.22
C GLY A 119 -13.82 -29.82 -8.29
N VAL A 120 -14.09 -29.25 -9.48
CA VAL A 120 -14.21 -27.82 -9.77
C VAL A 120 -15.35 -27.55 -10.73
#